data_AF-A0A7W1F6J3-F1
#
_entry.id   AF-A0A7W1F6J3-F1
#
_cell.length_a   1.000
_cell.length_b   1.000
_cell.length_c   1.000
_cell.angle_alpha   90.00
_cell.angle_beta   90.00
_cell.angle_gamma   90.00
#
_symmetry.space_group_name_H-M   'P 1'
#
loop_
_entity.id
_entity.type
_entity.pdbx_description
1 polymer ?
#
loop_
_entity_poly.entity_id
_entity_poly.type
_entity_poly.pdbx_seq_one_letter_code
_entity_poly.pdbx_strand_id
1 'polypeptide(L)'
;MVHVFYYLNGLDGTIGDLMVLPKSHREVFERGLFGTLFGTADLPGSVTIDRLPPGSAVIVHSGLLHARRAKPGGEGRPRYFIDCSYCQAGVRWPAAYQSEYMLGRAMELGLDRGGKHAHLFDPAHFHDNDVAWDRWQQVLKSHIALSPAGSA
;
A
#
# COMPACT_ATOMS: atom_id res chain seq x y z
N MET A 1 4.07 -2.91 -7.80
CA MET A 1 4.04 -3.66 -6.53
C MET A 1 2.63 -4.21 -6.37
N VAL A 2 2.50 -5.38 -5.78
CA VAL A 2 1.21 -5.95 -5.38
C VAL A 2 1.23 -6.26 -3.90
N HIS A 3 0.10 -6.11 -3.23
CA HIS A 3 -0.12 -6.69 -1.92
C HIS A 3 -0.85 -8.01 -2.09
N VAL A 4 -0.52 -8.98 -1.25
CA VAL A 4 -1.23 -10.24 -1.13
C VAL A 4 -1.76 -10.32 0.29
N PHE A 5 -3.09 -10.30 0.41
CA PHE A 5 -3.80 -10.44 1.67
C PHE A 5 -4.19 -11.91 1.84
N TYR A 6 -3.53 -12.61 2.77
CA TYR A 6 -3.85 -13.99 3.11
C TYR A 6 -4.88 -14.05 4.23
N TYR A 7 -6.09 -14.50 3.91
CA TYR A 7 -7.18 -14.72 4.85
C TYR A 7 -7.18 -16.18 5.32
N LEU A 8 -6.30 -16.51 6.26
CA LEU A 8 -6.18 -17.88 6.77
C LEU A 8 -7.51 -18.42 7.32
N ASN A 9 -8.26 -17.57 8.02
CA ASN A 9 -9.58 -17.91 8.57
C ASN A 9 -10.74 -17.57 7.62
N GLY A 10 -10.47 -17.02 6.44
CA GLY A 10 -11.49 -16.55 5.52
C GLY A 10 -12.24 -15.30 6.00
N LEU A 11 -13.36 -15.02 5.34
CA LEU A 11 -14.34 -13.99 5.72
C LEU A 11 -15.74 -14.61 5.64
N ASP A 12 -16.64 -14.26 6.56
CA ASP A 12 -17.99 -14.84 6.67
C ASP A 12 -19.12 -13.79 6.66
N GLY A 13 -18.79 -12.52 6.41
CA GLY A 13 -19.70 -11.39 6.45
C GLY A 13 -19.84 -10.73 7.82
N THR A 14 -19.29 -11.32 8.88
CA THR A 14 -19.43 -10.79 10.25
C THR A 14 -18.21 -9.98 10.70
N ILE A 15 -17.05 -10.21 10.07
CA ILE A 15 -15.78 -9.61 10.45
C ILE A 15 -15.11 -8.86 9.31
N GLY A 16 -14.88 -7.57 9.53
CA GLY A 16 -13.75 -6.85 8.95
C GLY A 16 -13.56 -6.94 7.43
N ASP A 17 -14.57 -6.57 6.65
CA ASP A 17 -14.59 -6.65 5.18
C ASP A 17 -13.39 -6.02 4.49
N LEU A 18 -13.06 -6.52 3.30
CA LEU A 18 -12.19 -5.85 2.34
C LEU A 18 -13.05 -5.03 1.38
N MET A 19 -12.92 -3.71 1.46
CA MET A 19 -13.51 -2.81 0.47
C MET A 19 -12.45 -2.45 -0.56
N VAL A 20 -12.82 -2.43 -1.84
CA VAL A 20 -11.95 -2.01 -2.95
C VAL A 20 -12.69 -1.01 -3.83
N LEU A 21 -11.97 -0.07 -4.42
CA LEU A 21 -12.50 0.75 -5.53
C LEU A 21 -11.88 0.25 -6.83
N PRO A 22 -12.60 -0.56 -7.63
CA PRO A 22 -12.07 -1.10 -8.88
C PRO A 22 -11.50 0.00 -9.79
N LYS A 23 -10.42 -0.31 -10.51
CA LYS A 23 -9.73 0.60 -11.45
C LYS A 23 -9.07 1.85 -10.85
N SER A 24 -9.22 2.13 -9.56
CA SER A 24 -8.58 3.30 -8.90
C SER A 24 -7.06 3.35 -9.04
N HIS A 25 -6.39 2.21 -9.21
CA HIS A 25 -4.95 2.13 -9.45
C HIS A 25 -4.47 2.72 -10.78
N ARG A 26 -5.40 3.13 -11.68
CA ARG A 26 -5.09 3.76 -12.96
C ARG A 26 -4.90 5.27 -12.85
N GLU A 27 -5.20 5.83 -11.68
CA GLU A 27 -5.16 7.25 -11.41
C GLU A 27 -4.10 7.55 -10.33
N VAL A 28 -3.62 8.80 -10.31
CA VAL A 28 -2.67 9.29 -9.31
C VAL A 28 -3.39 10.26 -8.39
N PHE A 29 -3.25 10.04 -7.08
CA PHE A 29 -3.89 10.88 -6.06
C PHE A 29 -2.89 11.28 -4.99
N GLU A 30 -3.16 12.43 -4.36
CA GLU A 30 -2.42 12.85 -3.17
C GLU A 30 -2.73 11.90 -2.00
N ARG A 31 -1.71 11.64 -1.18
CA ARG A 31 -1.80 10.68 -0.08
C ARG A 31 -2.82 11.19 0.93
N GLY A 32 -3.89 10.42 1.15
CA GLY A 32 -4.92 10.75 2.14
C GLY A 32 -6.07 11.59 1.60
N LEU A 33 -6.02 12.02 0.33
CA LEU A 33 -7.06 12.84 -0.31
C LEU A 33 -8.49 12.34 -0.04
N PHE A 34 -8.74 11.05 -0.28
CA PHE A 34 -10.07 10.46 -0.09
C PHE A 34 -10.49 10.38 1.39
N GLY A 35 -9.53 10.17 2.29
CA GLY A 35 -9.82 10.19 3.73
C GLY A 35 -10.22 11.58 4.21
N THR A 36 -9.57 12.63 3.69
CA THR A 36 -9.90 14.02 4.00
C THR A 36 -11.26 14.43 3.43
N LEU A 37 -11.56 14.07 2.18
CA LEU A 37 -12.78 14.50 1.50
C LEU A 37 -14.03 13.72 1.92
N PHE A 38 -13.89 12.41 2.16
CA PHE A 38 -15.04 11.51 2.36
C PHE A 38 -15.05 10.82 3.73
N GLY A 39 -13.98 10.94 4.51
CA GLY A 39 -13.86 10.28 5.80
C GLY A 39 -14.01 8.76 5.67
N THR A 40 -15.04 8.21 6.30
CA THR A 40 -15.38 6.78 6.29
C THR A 40 -16.58 6.45 5.40
N ALA A 41 -17.08 7.41 4.62
CA ALA A 41 -18.20 7.20 3.72
C ALA A 41 -17.83 6.25 2.57
N ASP A 42 -18.82 5.51 2.09
CA ASP A 42 -18.64 4.63 0.93
C ASP A 42 -18.44 5.45 -0.34
N LEU A 43 -17.39 5.12 -1.09
CA LEU A 43 -17.14 5.73 -2.39
C LEU A 43 -18.04 5.10 -3.45
N PRO A 44 -18.63 5.89 -4.37
CA PRO A 44 -19.41 5.35 -5.49
C PRO A 44 -18.62 4.33 -6.30
N GLY A 45 -19.23 3.19 -6.59
CA GLY A 45 -18.59 2.09 -7.33
C GLY A 45 -17.61 1.24 -6.50
N SER A 46 -17.48 1.48 -5.19
CA SER A 46 -16.77 0.57 -4.30
C SER A 46 -17.44 -0.80 -4.27
N VAL A 47 -16.63 -1.84 -4.12
CA VAL A 47 -17.06 -3.24 -4.03
C VAL A 47 -16.56 -3.79 -2.71
N THR A 48 -17.43 -4.52 -2.02
CA THR A 48 -17.13 -5.17 -0.75
C THR A 48 -16.93 -6.66 -0.97
N ILE A 49 -15.79 -7.16 -0.50
CA ILE A 49 -15.48 -8.58 -0.38
C ILE A 49 -15.59 -8.93 1.10
N ASP A 50 -16.71 -9.54 1.48
CA ASP A 50 -17.04 -9.89 2.87
C ASP A 50 -17.14 -11.41 3.09
N ARG A 51 -17.07 -12.21 2.03
CA ARG A 51 -17.07 -13.68 2.10
C ARG A 51 -15.92 -14.27 1.31
N LEU A 52 -15.09 -15.05 1.99
CA LEU A 52 -13.95 -15.77 1.44
C LEU A 52 -13.80 -17.10 2.18
N PRO A 53 -13.58 -18.23 1.49
CA PRO A 53 -13.19 -19.47 2.14
C PRO A 53 -11.91 -19.30 2.97
N PRO A 54 -11.73 -20.04 4.08
CA PRO A 54 -10.45 -20.14 4.77
C PRO A 54 -9.30 -20.50 3.82
N GLY A 55 -8.14 -19.87 4.02
CA GLY A 55 -6.97 -20.04 3.16
C GLY A 55 -6.98 -19.22 1.87
N SER A 56 -7.97 -18.34 1.67
CA SER A 56 -8.01 -17.46 0.48
C SER A 56 -6.87 -16.45 0.47
N ALA A 57 -6.37 -16.14 -0.72
CA ALA A 57 -5.44 -15.04 -0.97
C ALA A 57 -6.10 -14.03 -1.92
N VAL A 58 -6.06 -12.74 -1.55
CA VAL A 58 -6.52 -11.65 -2.42
C VAL A 58 -5.31 -10.84 -2.85
N ILE A 59 -5.07 -10.78 -4.16
CA ILE A 59 -3.97 -10.02 -4.76
C ILE A 59 -4.51 -8.66 -5.20
N VAL A 60 -3.90 -7.58 -4.71
CA VAL A 60 -4.29 -6.22 -5.07
C VAL A 60 -3.09 -5.44 -5.60
N HIS A 61 -3.33 -4.59 -6.60
CA HIS A 61 -2.33 -3.61 -7.04
C HIS A 61 -2.07 -2.60 -5.92
N SER A 62 -0.82 -2.19 -5.69
CA SER A 62 -0.47 -1.28 -4.57
C SER A 62 -1.11 0.11 -4.65
N GLY A 63 -1.38 0.59 -5.87
CA GLY A 63 -2.14 1.83 -6.09
C GLY A 63 -3.67 1.68 -6.01
N LEU A 64 -4.21 0.48 -5.79
CA LEU A 64 -5.66 0.28 -5.68
C LEU A 64 -6.13 0.83 -4.34
N LEU A 65 -7.10 1.75 -4.35
CA LEU A 65 -7.78 2.15 -3.13
C LEU A 65 -8.51 0.96 -2.54
N HIS A 66 -8.16 0.64 -1.30
CA HIS A 66 -8.79 -0.40 -0.53
C HIS A 66 -8.83 0.00 0.94
N ALA A 67 -9.84 -0.48 1.63
CA ALA A 67 -10.06 -0.18 3.04
C ALA A 67 -10.54 -1.43 3.78
N ARG A 68 -10.69 -1.28 5.09
CA ARG A 68 -11.30 -2.28 5.95
C ARG A 68 -12.47 -1.65 6.70
N ARG A 69 -13.63 -2.29 6.66
CA ARG A 69 -14.80 -1.84 7.42
C ARG A 69 -14.79 -2.46 8.81
N ALA A 70 -14.93 -1.65 9.85
CA ALA A 70 -15.16 -2.18 11.20
C ALA A 70 -16.55 -2.82 11.26
N LYS A 71 -16.65 -4.00 11.89
CA LYS A 71 -17.92 -4.68 12.15
C LYS A 71 -17.94 -5.10 13.63
N PRO A 72 -19.12 -5.11 14.27
CA PRO A 72 -19.25 -5.52 15.67
C PRO A 72 -19.02 -7.03 15.88
N GLY A 73 -19.03 -7.83 14.81
CA GLY A 73 -18.73 -9.26 14.89
C GLY A 73 -17.25 -9.55 15.17
N GLY A 74 -16.96 -10.79 15.59
CA GLY A 74 -15.60 -11.27 15.81
C GLY A 74 -15.25 -11.63 17.25
N GLU A 75 -16.18 -11.48 18.20
CA GLU A 75 -15.99 -11.75 19.64
C GLU A 75 -15.62 -13.22 19.98
N GLY A 76 -15.64 -14.14 19.00
CA GLY A 76 -15.04 -15.48 19.12
C GLY A 76 -14.17 -15.90 17.92
N ARG A 77 -13.99 -14.99 16.95
CA ARG A 77 -13.28 -15.25 15.69
C ARG A 77 -12.70 -13.93 15.15
N PRO A 78 -11.65 -13.39 15.78
CA PRO A 78 -11.09 -12.11 15.37
C PRO A 78 -10.59 -12.20 13.92
N ARG A 79 -10.66 -11.07 13.20
CA ARG A 79 -10.06 -10.98 11.88
C ARG A 79 -8.55 -11.09 11.99
N TYR A 80 -8.01 -12.18 11.46
CA TYR A 80 -6.58 -12.38 11.26
C TYR A 80 -6.30 -12.53 9.76
N PHE A 81 -5.38 -11.71 9.25
CA PHE A 81 -4.87 -11.83 7.90
C PHE A 81 -3.41 -11.40 7.86
N ILE A 82 -2.69 -11.87 6.85
CA ILE A 82 -1.30 -11.48 6.59
C ILE A 82 -1.29 -10.56 5.38
N ASP A 83 -0.60 -9.42 5.48
CA ASP A 83 -0.33 -8.52 4.36
C ASP A 83 1.13 -8.68 3.95
N CYS A 84 1.34 -9.14 2.71
CA CYS A 84 2.67 -9.23 2.10
C CYS A 84 2.74 -8.34 0.86
N SER A 85 3.73 -7.45 0.84
CA SER A 85 4.02 -6.61 -0.33
C SER A 85 5.11 -7.24 -1.19
N TYR A 86 4.85 -7.37 -2.49
CA TYR A 86 5.81 -7.87 -3.47
C TYR A 86 6.23 -6.76 -4.43
N CYS A 87 7.53 -6.48 -4.40
CA CYS A 87 8.21 -5.58 -5.30
C CYS A 87 8.67 -6.31 -6.56
N GLN A 88 8.55 -5.68 -7.73
CA GLN A 88 9.09 -6.24 -8.96
C GLN A 88 10.62 -6.21 -8.90
N ALA A 89 11.26 -7.35 -9.18
CA ALA A 89 12.71 -7.45 -9.28
C ALA A 89 13.24 -6.60 -10.45
N GLY A 90 14.40 -5.97 -10.27
CA GLY A 90 15.03 -5.10 -11.26
C GLY A 90 14.44 -3.69 -11.35
N VAL A 91 13.37 -3.39 -10.61
CA VAL A 91 12.85 -2.03 -10.44
C VAL A 91 13.37 -1.46 -9.13
N ARG A 92 13.86 -0.21 -9.17
CA ARG A 92 14.20 0.53 -7.94
C ARG A 92 12.92 1.09 -7.32
N TRP A 93 12.69 0.79 -6.05
CA TRP A 93 11.50 1.23 -5.30
C TRP A 93 11.83 2.42 -4.40
N PRO A 94 10.86 3.25 -4.02
CA PRO A 94 11.08 4.29 -3.02
C PRO A 94 11.57 3.67 -1.71
N ALA A 95 12.64 4.22 -1.15
CA ALA A 95 13.15 3.79 0.15
C ALA A 95 12.08 3.92 1.24
N ALA A 96 12.04 3.01 2.20
CA ALA A 96 11.23 3.24 3.39
C ALA A 96 11.90 4.30 4.29
N TYR A 97 11.12 4.92 5.18
CA TYR A 97 11.69 5.74 6.25
C TYR A 97 12.73 4.90 7.03
N GLN A 98 13.93 5.45 7.24
CA GLN A 98 15.06 4.79 7.91
C GLN A 98 15.54 3.47 7.23
N SER A 99 15.37 3.32 5.91
CA SER A 99 15.79 2.10 5.19
C SER A 99 17.25 1.72 5.43
N GLU A 100 18.17 2.69 5.41
CA GLU A 100 19.61 2.43 5.64
C GLU A 100 19.86 1.81 7.03
N TYR A 101 19.26 2.40 8.06
CA TYR A 101 19.34 1.88 9.43
C TYR A 101 18.76 0.47 9.52
N MET A 102 17.58 0.23 8.93
CA MET A 102 16.94 -1.10 8.95
C MET A 102 17.78 -2.16 8.23
N LEU A 103 18.35 -1.83 7.07
CA LEU A 103 19.21 -2.73 6.32
C LEU A 103 20.51 -3.02 7.09
N GLY A 104 21.15 -2.00 7.66
CA GLY A 104 22.33 -2.16 8.51
C GLY A 104 22.05 -3.05 9.72
N ARG A 105 20.92 -2.81 10.42
CA ARG A 105 20.52 -3.62 11.57
C ARG A 105 20.26 -5.08 11.20
N ALA A 106 19.69 -5.34 10.02
CA ALA A 106 19.49 -6.70 9.54
C ALA A 106 20.81 -7.44 9.30
N MET A 107 21.85 -6.74 8.83
CA MET A 107 23.19 -7.31 8.66
C MET A 107 23.85 -7.60 10.00
N GLU A 108 23.79 -6.69 10.96
CA GLU A 108 24.31 -6.90 12.33
C GLU A 108 23.70 -8.13 13.00
N LEU A 109 22.42 -8.40 12.74
CA LEU A 109 21.68 -9.54 13.27
C LEU A 109 21.91 -10.84 12.48
N GLY A 110 22.70 -10.82 11.41
CA GLY A 110 22.98 -11.99 10.56
C GLY A 110 21.75 -12.51 9.82
N LEU A 111 20.78 -11.65 9.50
CA LEU A 111 19.54 -12.05 8.83
C LEU A 111 19.74 -12.45 7.36
N ASP A 112 20.90 -12.12 6.79
CA ASP A 112 21.39 -12.63 5.52
C ASP A 112 21.74 -14.13 5.57
N ARG A 113 21.81 -14.72 6.77
CA ARG A 113 22.17 -16.11 7.03
C ARG A 113 23.51 -16.49 6.42
N GLY A 114 24.54 -15.70 6.69
CA GLY A 114 25.90 -15.93 6.21
C GLY A 114 26.03 -15.72 4.71
N GLY A 115 25.44 -14.64 4.20
CA GLY A 115 25.49 -14.25 2.80
C GLY A 115 24.44 -14.88 1.88
N LYS A 116 23.78 -15.98 2.28
CA LYS A 116 22.78 -16.69 1.45
C LYS A 116 21.66 -15.77 0.95
N HIS A 117 21.26 -14.81 1.78
CA HIS A 117 20.18 -13.87 1.52
C HIS A 117 20.65 -12.41 1.48
N ALA A 118 21.96 -12.14 1.33
CA ALA A 118 22.49 -10.77 1.31
C ALA A 118 21.83 -9.89 0.24
N HIS A 119 21.49 -10.47 -0.91
CA HIS A 119 20.79 -9.77 -1.99
C HIS A 119 19.41 -9.21 -1.59
N LEU A 120 18.76 -9.70 -0.53
CA LEU A 120 17.50 -9.14 -0.03
C LEU A 120 17.70 -7.81 0.72
N PHE A 121 18.92 -7.56 1.17
CA PHE A 121 19.28 -6.39 1.98
C PHE A 121 20.14 -5.38 1.21
N ASP A 122 20.19 -5.52 -0.12
CA ASP A 122 20.95 -4.62 -0.99
C ASP A 122 20.23 -3.25 -1.11
N PRO A 123 20.85 -2.15 -0.68
CA PRO A 123 20.27 -0.81 -0.79
C PRO A 123 20.05 -0.38 -2.26
N ALA A 124 20.70 -1.02 -3.24
CA ALA A 124 20.50 -0.73 -4.66
C ALA A 124 19.07 -1.00 -5.14
N HIS A 125 18.29 -1.81 -4.43
CA HIS A 125 16.85 -2.00 -4.69
C HIS A 125 16.03 -0.74 -4.47
N PHE A 126 16.57 0.26 -3.79
CA PHE A 126 15.86 1.48 -3.44
C PHE A 126 16.45 2.72 -4.10
N HIS A 127 15.60 3.72 -4.34
CA HIS A 127 16.04 5.07 -4.65
C HIS A 127 15.74 6.00 -3.47
N ASP A 128 16.55 7.05 -3.36
CA ASP A 128 16.34 8.10 -2.37
C ASP A 128 14.99 8.81 -2.65
N ASN A 129 14.21 9.00 -1.60
CA ASN A 129 12.91 9.67 -1.67
C ASN A 129 13.04 11.18 -1.71
N ASP A 130 14.08 11.76 -1.12
CA ASP A 130 14.22 13.22 -1.02
C ASP A 130 14.38 13.81 -2.43
N VAL A 131 15.17 13.14 -3.26
CA VAL A 131 15.35 13.50 -4.68
C VAL A 131 14.05 13.31 -5.50
N ALA A 132 13.25 12.30 -5.18
CA ALA A 132 11.97 12.05 -5.85
C ALA A 132 10.89 13.07 -5.45
N TRP A 133 10.87 13.47 -4.17
CA TRP A 133 9.96 14.47 -3.63
C TRP A 133 10.25 15.86 -4.21
N ASP A 134 11.52 16.27 -4.29
CA ASP A 134 11.90 17.56 -4.88
C ASP A 134 11.49 17.65 -6.35
N ARG A 135 11.67 16.57 -7.11
CA ARG A 135 11.20 16.47 -8.49
C ARG A 135 9.68 16.54 -8.59
N TRP A 136 8.96 15.84 -7.72
CA TRP A 136 7.50 15.89 -7.67
C TRP A 136 6.97 17.29 -7.33
N GLN A 137 7.60 17.97 -6.38
CA GLN A 137 7.28 19.36 -6.02
C GLN A 137 7.54 20.32 -7.19
N GLN A 138 8.61 20.12 -7.97
CA GLN A 138 8.87 20.91 -9.18
C GLN A 138 7.80 20.69 -10.26
N VAL A 139 7.35 19.45 -10.46
CA VAL A 139 6.27 19.11 -11.40
C VAL A 139 4.93 19.71 -10.94
N LEU A 140 4.59 19.60 -9.65
CA LEU A 140 3.37 20.22 -9.12
C LEU A 140 3.39 21.74 -9.28
N LYS A 141 4.52 22.39 -8.97
CA LYS A 141 4.68 23.84 -9.14
C LYS A 141 4.54 24.26 -10.61
N SER A 142 5.06 23.49 -11.56
CA SER A 142 4.93 23.81 -12.98
C SER A 142 3.51 23.64 -13.53
N HIS A 143 2.72 22.72 -12.97
CA HIS A 143 1.32 22.51 -13.36
C HIS A 143 0.36 23.49 -12.66
N ILE A 144 0.65 23.89 -11.41
CA ILE A 144 -0.09 24.93 -10.70
C ILE A 144 0.21 26.32 -11.29
N ALA A 145 1.45 26.57 -11.75
CA ALA A 145 1.82 27.82 -12.42
C ALA A 145 1.18 28.01 -13.82
N LEU A 146 0.51 26.99 -14.36
CA LEU A 146 -0.26 27.06 -15.60
C LEU A 146 -1.74 27.40 -15.38
N SER A 147 -2.13 27.86 -14.19
CA SER A 147 -3.39 28.57 -13.99
C SER A 147 -3.14 30.09 -13.97
N PRO A 148 -2.97 30.75 -15.13
CA PRO A 148 -3.09 32.19 -15.18
C PRO A 148 -4.56 32.53 -14.93
N ALA A 149 -4.76 33.44 -13.98
CA ALA A 149 -6.00 34.13 -13.73
C ALA A 149 -6.70 34.48 -15.06
N GLY A 150 -7.89 33.92 -15.27
CA GLY A 150 -8.67 34.18 -16.47
C GLY A 150 -10.03 33.53 -16.43
N SER A 151 -11.01 34.21 -15.82
CA SER A 151 -12.32 34.45 -16.44
C SER A 151 -13.25 35.26 -15.52
N ALA A 152 -13.67 36.42 -16.06
CA ALA A 152 -14.78 37.31 -15.71
C ALA A 152 -14.65 38.21 -14.48
#